data_AF-A0A6I1ZL74-F1
#
_entry.id   AF-A0A6I1ZL74-F1
#
_cell.length_a   1.000
_cell.length_b   1.000
_cell.length_c   1.000
_cell.angle_alpha   90.00
_cell.angle_beta   90.00
_cell.angle_gamma   90.00
#
_symmetry.space_group_name_H-M   'P 1'
#
loop_
_entity.id
_entity.type
_entity.pdbx_description
1 polymer ?
#
loop_
_entity_poly.entity_id
_entity_poly.type
_entity_poly.pdbx_seq_one_letter_code
_entity_poly.pdbx_strand_id
1 'polypeptide(L)'
;MKRASITEELAYGNALDRLTGENRKAAAPTIRQPAASASATMIKLSVFLNRGEDSYLEGLSSTAKFSGGKKISKTRLIEAMVKAFRQSKLDVRGVKTDEELYKRVIAQMR
;
A
#
# COMPACT_ATOMS: atom_id res chain seq x y z
N MET A 1 -28.16 -6.93 -58.39
CA MET A 1 -28.39 -5.64 -57.71
C MET A 1 -29.81 -5.65 -57.12
N LYS A 2 -29.95 -5.60 -55.79
CA LYS A 2 -31.26 -5.46 -55.10
C LYS A 2 -31.18 -4.21 -54.22
N ARG A 3 -32.02 -3.21 -54.52
CA ARG A 3 -32.11 -1.95 -53.79
C ARG A 3 -33.08 -2.13 -52.61
N ALA A 4 -32.63 -1.89 -51.39
CA ALA A 4 -33.49 -1.85 -50.21
C ALA A 4 -34.09 -0.45 -50.08
N SER A 5 -35.42 -0.36 -50.12
CA SER A 5 -36.19 0.86 -49.82
C SER A 5 -36.32 0.99 -48.30
N ILE A 6 -35.67 2.00 -47.72
CA ILE A 6 -35.81 2.34 -46.30
C ILE A 6 -37.03 3.26 -46.17
N THR A 7 -38.05 2.82 -45.44
CA THR A 7 -39.27 3.58 -45.16
C THR A 7 -39.09 4.52 -43.96
N GLU A 8 -39.77 5.67 -43.99
CA GLU A 8 -39.62 6.79 -43.05
C GLU A 8 -39.96 6.44 -41.58
N GLU A 9 -40.67 5.34 -41.30
CA GLU A 9 -40.95 4.88 -39.93
C GLU A 9 -39.68 4.50 -39.13
N LEU A 10 -38.62 4.03 -39.81
CA LEU A 10 -37.34 3.69 -39.16
C LEU A 10 -36.55 4.92 -38.71
N ALA A 11 -36.83 6.10 -39.28
CA ALA A 11 -36.09 7.33 -38.97
C ALA A 11 -36.69 8.10 -37.79
N TYR A 12 -38.01 7.98 -37.54
CA TYR A 12 -38.72 8.83 -36.60
C TYR A 12 -39.32 8.12 -35.37
N GLY A 13 -39.25 6.78 -35.30
CA GLY A 13 -39.93 5.98 -34.27
C GLY A 13 -39.48 6.16 -32.81
N ASN A 14 -38.43 6.94 -32.51
CA ASN A 14 -37.94 7.14 -31.13
C ASN A 14 -37.57 8.61 -30.82
N ALA A 15 -38.01 9.57 -31.63
CA ALA A 15 -37.71 10.98 -31.39
C ALA A 15 -38.55 11.58 -30.26
N LEU A 16 -39.81 11.13 -30.12
CA LEU A 16 -40.76 11.66 -29.13
C LEU A 16 -40.40 11.23 -27.70
N ASP A 17 -39.99 9.96 -27.50
CA ASP A 17 -39.57 9.41 -26.20
C ASP A 17 -38.33 10.10 -25.62
N ARG A 18 -37.47 10.68 -26.48
CA ARG A 18 -36.30 11.46 -26.03
C ARG A 18 -36.67 12.85 -25.52
N LEU A 19 -37.82 13.39 -25.92
CA LEU A 19 -38.26 14.76 -25.61
C LEU A 19 -39.18 14.82 -24.38
N THR A 20 -39.88 13.74 -24.03
CA THR A 20 -40.89 13.73 -22.95
C THR A 20 -40.40 13.23 -21.59
N GLY A 21 -39.13 12.79 -21.47
CA GLY A 21 -38.42 12.79 -20.18
C GLY A 21 -39.09 12.05 -19.02
N GLU A 22 -39.75 10.92 -19.26
CA GLU A 22 -40.31 10.11 -18.18
C GLU A 22 -39.40 8.94 -17.78
N ASN A 23 -39.26 8.79 -16.46
CA ASN A 23 -38.68 7.65 -15.74
C ASN A 23 -37.14 7.63 -15.53
N ARG A 24 -36.62 8.61 -14.78
CA ARG A 24 -35.34 8.44 -14.06
C ARG A 24 -35.53 7.40 -12.95
N LYS A 25 -35.19 6.15 -13.26
CA LYS A 25 -34.91 5.12 -12.25
C LYS A 25 -33.84 5.67 -11.31
N ALA A 26 -34.17 5.84 -10.04
CA ALA A 26 -33.26 6.36 -9.01
C ALA A 26 -31.94 5.58 -9.03
N ALA A 27 -30.83 6.29 -9.26
CA ALA A 27 -29.50 5.71 -9.16
C ALA A 27 -29.30 5.18 -7.74
N ALA A 28 -28.84 3.93 -7.62
CA ALA A 28 -28.44 3.33 -6.36
C ALA A 28 -27.44 4.24 -5.63
N PRO A 29 -27.47 4.29 -4.28
CA PRO A 29 -26.57 5.15 -3.53
C PRO A 29 -25.13 4.76 -3.86
N THR A 30 -24.36 5.72 -4.37
CA THR A 30 -22.92 5.57 -4.56
C THR A 30 -22.33 5.31 -3.17
N ILE A 31 -21.97 4.06 -2.90
CA ILE A 31 -21.15 3.70 -1.74
C ILE A 31 -19.94 4.61 -1.84
N ARG A 32 -19.81 5.55 -0.89
CA ARG A 32 -18.62 6.37 -0.75
C ARG A 32 -17.47 5.40 -0.52
N GLN A 33 -16.76 5.04 -1.59
CA GLN A 33 -15.48 4.39 -1.44
C GLN A 33 -14.66 5.27 -0.51
N PRO A 34 -14.17 4.76 0.63
CA PRO A 34 -13.23 5.53 1.43
C PRO A 34 -12.09 5.96 0.50
N ALA A 35 -11.79 7.25 0.52
CA ALA A 35 -10.73 7.84 -0.29
C ALA A 35 -9.52 6.91 -0.26
N ALA A 36 -9.07 6.49 -1.44
CA ALA A 36 -7.88 5.66 -1.59
C ALA A 36 -6.79 6.25 -0.70
N SER A 37 -6.35 5.48 0.30
CA SER A 37 -5.33 5.92 1.23
C SER A 37 -4.14 6.41 0.40
N ALA A 38 -3.70 7.64 0.66
CA ALA A 38 -2.57 8.24 -0.04
C ALA A 38 -1.46 7.21 -0.17
N SER A 39 -1.13 6.82 -1.40
CA SER A 39 -0.13 5.79 -1.66
C SER A 39 1.15 6.21 -0.96
N ALA A 40 1.51 5.50 0.12
CA ALA A 40 2.67 5.86 0.91
C ALA A 40 3.89 5.86 -0.02
N THR A 41 4.47 7.04 -0.22
CA THR A 41 5.66 7.18 -1.08
C THR A 41 6.78 6.38 -0.44
N MET A 42 7.19 5.30 -1.09
CA MET A 42 8.29 4.47 -0.62
C MET A 42 9.62 5.11 -0.99
N ILE A 43 10.52 5.23 -0.02
CA ILE A 43 11.86 5.78 -0.20
C ILE A 43 12.87 4.63 -0.13
N LYS A 44 13.78 4.57 -1.11
CA LYS A 44 14.90 3.62 -1.07
C LYS A 44 15.98 4.15 -0.14
N LEU A 45 16.30 3.37 0.90
CA LEU A 45 17.38 3.65 1.84
C LEU A 45 18.55 2.70 1.57
N SER A 46 19.76 3.25 1.42
CA SER A 46 21.00 2.48 1.42
C SER A 46 21.63 2.55 2.81
N VAL A 47 22.04 1.39 3.34
CA VAL A 47 22.71 1.29 4.64
C VAL A 47 24.01 0.50 4.47
N PHE A 48 24.99 0.81 5.31
CA PHE A 48 26.23 0.05 5.40
C PHE A 48 26.15 -0.88 6.61
N LEU A 49 26.35 -2.17 6.38
CA LEU A 49 26.40 -3.19 7.41
C LEU A 49 27.71 -3.94 7.29
N ASN A 50 28.30 -4.30 8.42
CA ASN A 50 29.43 -5.21 8.41
C ASN A 50 28.94 -6.65 8.12
N ARG A 51 29.88 -7.55 7.86
CA ARG A 51 29.57 -8.94 7.49
C ARG A 51 28.80 -9.69 8.60
N GLY A 52 29.05 -9.37 9.87
CA GLY A 52 28.37 -9.96 11.01
C GLY A 52 26.90 -9.53 11.08
N GLU A 53 26.63 -8.24 10.90
CA GLU A 53 25.28 -7.66 10.85
C GLU A 53 24.46 -8.19 9.67
N ASP A 54 25.06 -8.28 8.48
CA ASP A 54 24.38 -8.85 7.32
C ASP A 54 24.03 -10.34 7.53
N SER A 55 24.97 -11.10 8.11
CA SER A 55 24.77 -12.52 8.45
C SER A 55 23.70 -12.69 9.53
N TYR A 56 23.63 -11.77 10.50
CA TYR A 56 22.56 -11.77 11.50
C TYR A 56 21.18 -11.59 10.85
N LEU A 57 21.03 -10.65 9.90
CA LEU A 57 19.79 -10.46 9.16
C LEU A 57 19.42 -11.68 8.30
N GLU A 58 20.38 -12.32 7.62
CA GLU A 58 20.12 -13.59 6.92
C GLU A 58 19.71 -14.72 7.88
N GLY A 59 20.32 -14.76 9.07
CA GLY A 59 19.98 -15.72 10.12
C GLY A 59 18.52 -15.59 10.54
N LEU A 60 18.06 -14.37 10.88
CA LEU A 60 16.65 -14.11 11.21
C LEU A 60 15.70 -14.51 10.07
N SER A 61 16.04 -14.10 8.86
CA SER A 61 15.29 -14.39 7.63
C SER A 61 15.16 -15.89 7.38
N SER A 62 16.24 -16.65 7.59
CA SER A 62 16.28 -18.11 7.45
C SER A 62 15.50 -18.80 8.57
N THR A 63 15.70 -18.39 9.82
CA THR A 63 14.96 -18.92 10.98
C THR A 63 13.45 -18.77 10.78
N ALA A 64 12.99 -17.61 10.30
CA ALA A 64 11.56 -17.40 10.00
C ALA A 64 11.03 -18.36 8.92
N LYS A 65 11.85 -18.74 7.94
CA LYS A 65 11.48 -19.76 6.95
C LYS A 65 11.36 -21.14 7.59
N PHE A 66 12.30 -21.52 8.45
CA PHE A 66 12.31 -22.82 9.10
C PHE A 66 11.19 -22.96 10.14
N SER A 67 10.93 -21.93 10.94
CA SER A 67 9.91 -21.98 11.99
C SER A 67 8.51 -21.65 11.50
N GLY A 68 8.36 -20.68 10.60
CA GLY A 68 7.08 -20.15 10.13
C GLY A 68 6.74 -20.47 8.67
N GLY A 69 7.55 -21.26 7.98
CA GLY A 69 7.31 -21.70 6.59
C GLY A 69 7.54 -20.62 5.51
N LYS A 70 7.89 -19.38 5.89
CA LYS A 70 8.08 -18.28 4.95
C LYS A 70 9.34 -17.47 5.25
N LYS A 71 10.19 -17.29 4.23
CA LYS A 71 11.36 -16.40 4.31
C LYS A 71 10.90 -14.94 4.39
N ILE A 72 11.42 -14.21 5.37
CA ILE A 72 11.21 -12.76 5.51
C ILE A 72 12.39 -12.04 4.87
N SER A 73 12.15 -11.07 4.00
CA SER A 73 13.25 -10.33 3.38
C SER A 73 13.98 -9.44 4.40
N LYS A 74 15.27 -9.18 4.17
CA LYS A 74 16.07 -8.23 4.97
C LYS A 74 15.40 -6.85 5.04
N THR A 75 14.89 -6.35 3.92
CA THR A 75 14.13 -5.10 3.86
C THR A 75 12.94 -5.11 4.80
N ARG A 76 12.18 -6.22 4.84
CA ARG A 76 11.00 -6.31 5.71
C ARG A 76 11.36 -6.38 7.20
N LEU A 77 12.49 -7.01 7.54
CA LEU A 77 13.02 -6.99 8.90
C LEU A 77 13.37 -5.56 9.33
N ILE A 78 14.10 -4.82 8.50
CA ILE A 78 14.49 -3.43 8.76
C ILE A 78 13.24 -2.53 8.88
N GLU A 79 12.25 -2.68 7.99
CA GLU A 79 10.97 -1.98 8.10
C GLU A 79 10.25 -2.25 9.42
N ALA A 80 10.27 -3.50 9.89
CA ALA A 80 9.65 -3.87 11.16
C ALA A 80 10.38 -3.22 12.35
N MET A 81 11.72 -3.19 12.31
CA MET A 81 12.54 -2.49 13.31
C MET A 81 12.22 -0.98 13.36
N VAL A 82 12.13 -0.32 12.20
CA VAL A 82 11.77 1.12 12.13
C VAL A 82 10.37 1.35 12.69
N LYS A 83 9.40 0.49 12.36
CA LYS A 83 8.04 0.57 12.92
C LYS A 83 8.04 0.42 14.44
N ALA A 84 8.81 -0.52 14.97
CA ALA A 84 8.95 -0.72 16.41
C ALA A 84 9.51 0.53 17.10
N PHE A 85 10.57 1.14 16.56
CA PHE A 85 11.15 2.37 17.11
C PHE A 85 10.23 3.58 17.02
N ARG A 86 9.44 3.68 15.94
CA ARG A 86 8.41 4.72 15.82
C ARG A 86 7.34 4.57 16.90
N GLN A 87 6.93 3.34 17.20
CA GLN A 87 5.92 3.06 18.22
C GLN A 87 6.46 3.25 19.64
N SER A 88 7.72 2.88 19.88
CA SER A 88 8.35 3.02 21.20
C SER A 88 8.77 4.44 21.54
N LYS A 89 8.74 5.37 20.57
CA LYS A 89 9.14 6.78 20.73
C LYS A 89 10.56 6.91 21.30
N LEU A 90 11.51 6.17 20.71
CA LEU A 90 12.92 6.21 21.08
C LEU A 90 13.45 7.66 21.15
N ASP A 91 13.93 8.09 22.32
CA ASP A 91 14.48 9.43 22.50
C ASP A 91 15.97 9.47 22.16
N VAL A 92 16.31 10.16 21.07
CA VAL A 92 17.68 10.36 20.60
C VAL A 92 18.24 11.75 20.94
N ARG A 93 17.51 12.59 21.69
CA ARG A 93 17.97 13.93 22.02
C ARG A 93 19.25 13.87 22.86
N GLY A 94 20.25 14.65 22.45
CA GLY A 94 21.53 14.76 23.13
C GLY A 94 22.43 13.52 23.06
N VAL A 95 22.13 12.54 22.21
CA VAL A 95 23.05 11.43 21.92
C VAL A 95 24.27 11.97 21.19
N LYS A 96 25.47 11.61 21.65
CA LYS A 96 26.75 12.05 21.06
C LYS A 96 27.59 10.91 20.51
N THR A 97 27.34 9.68 20.95
CA THR A 97 28.11 8.51 20.52
C THR A 97 27.21 7.34 20.13
N ASP A 98 27.76 6.43 19.34
CA ASP A 98 27.05 5.22 18.90
C ASP A 98 26.74 4.29 20.08
N GLU A 99 27.61 4.23 21.09
CA GLU A 99 27.38 3.44 22.30
C GLU A 99 26.22 3.99 23.13
N GLU A 100 26.09 5.32 23.22
CA GLU A 100 24.95 5.96 23.89
C GLU A 100 23.65 5.63 23.17
N LEU A 101 23.64 5.72 21.83
CA LEU A 101 22.48 5.34 21.02
C LEU A 101 22.10 3.89 21.25
N TYR A 102 23.08 2.99 21.17
CA TYR A 102 22.88 1.56 21.37
C TYR A 102 22.29 1.26 22.75
N LYS A 103 22.83 1.86 23.81
CA LYS A 103 22.29 1.69 25.18
C LYS A 103 20.83 2.14 25.27
N ARG A 104 20.46 3.26 24.65
CA ARG A 104 19.06 3.74 24.65
C ARG A 104 18.13 2.80 23.89
N VAL A 105 18.57 2.31 22.74
CA VAL A 105 17.82 1.31 21.95
C VAL A 105 17.56 0.06 22.79
N ILE A 106 18.59 -0.48 23.43
CA ILE A 106 18.47 -1.68 24.27
C ILE A 106 17.57 -1.43 25.48
N ALA A 107 17.68 -0.27 26.13
CA ALA A 107 16.81 0.09 27.25
C ALA A 107 15.33 0.11 26.87
N GLN A 108 15.01 0.39 25.60
CA GLN A 108 13.66 0.43 25.08
C GLN A 108 13.06 -0.96 24.74
N MET A 109 13.90 -1.99 24.65
CA MET A 109 13.50 -3.37 24.31
C MET A 109 13.34 -4.29 25.53
N ARG A 110 13.63 -3.78 26.74
CA ARG A 110 13.52 -4.51 28.00
C ARG A 110 12.17 -4.29 28.68
#